data_AF-A0A2S0JIY9-F1
#
_entry.id   AF-A0A2S0JIY9-F1
#
_cell.length_a   1.000
_cell.length_b   1.000
_cell.length_c   1.000
_cell.angle_alpha   90.00
_cell.angle_beta   90.00
_cell.angle_gamma   90.00
#
_symmetry.space_group_name_H-M   'P 1'
#
loop_
_entity.id
_entity.type
_entity.pdbx_description
1 polymer ?
#
loop_
_entity_poly.entity_id
_entity_poly.type
_entity_poly.pdbx_seq_one_letter_code
_entity_poly.pdbx_strand_id
1 'polypeptide(L)'
;MAKSSERGKVHVLKVYESLLNHKDYPTANYIKQLYPNIKSIMNKYQTNHPDQHPDLLLMLQNEDVIKINLFTIKGAASIQPKNIGAKSFLSKYFNSEALQKMFNVDLENELKAFYREIVRQKEQINEYDTITILRSKVKDYFPKFTDEINPLRRVFLAQLRDIAFYLLKEAYNAKKSLLEETFQILMMTDSINIVSRCNEEQIYKVEQWQTQIDFAKPLYIYKKGNDTVGLRIGEHALTLRFKFESSPSTSIKIATSFEYFPENAKVQNENLQSIEAFEKKIEKHVKTSTSNSSNAIGKCNEAIIYYRLLKTNPLLQQVEESAYQEILTSYSSIVDHDILLQIVESSIVTKEKIEEYLVNKYGEYRLQSIQLVPESYIKDRLDTTDLKIILLANGKYIEEGLSLKAIANKSAKITVKNPGAGQILGPLYFDVGSLVPLLDKLKKQFDLGKKNHRQCLEEISVEFGQAVGNAELNKLQKGLVAILGNATKVITMYKQNDCHILEHNKAIGHVMINQQTPSAIQTTFICNEGELNLSLRVKFSAGKSKGWSSVKFVGEMEI
;
A
#
# COMPACT_ATOMS: atom_id res chain seq x y z
N MET A 1 -8.66 -30.70 7.19
CA MET A 1 -7.79 -30.90 6.01
C MET A 1 -8.67 -30.86 4.77
N ALA A 2 -8.27 -30.15 3.73
CA ALA A 2 -9.10 -29.95 2.54
C ALA A 2 -9.07 -31.18 1.63
N LYS A 3 -10.23 -31.62 1.11
CA LYS A 3 -10.38 -32.74 0.16
C LYS A 3 -9.43 -32.68 -1.06
N SER A 4 -8.86 -31.52 -1.39
CA SER A 4 -7.87 -31.37 -2.47
C SER A 4 -6.49 -31.96 -2.14
N SER A 5 -6.03 -31.94 -0.87
CA SER A 5 -4.70 -32.46 -0.52
C SER A 5 -4.65 -33.98 -0.58
N GLU A 6 -5.77 -34.63 -0.24
CA GLU A 6 -5.90 -36.09 -0.25
C GLU A 6 -5.92 -36.65 -1.68
N ARG A 7 -6.66 -36.00 -2.59
CA ARG A 7 -6.64 -36.34 -4.02
C ARG A 7 -5.25 -36.19 -4.64
N GLY A 8 -4.54 -35.11 -4.32
CA GLY A 8 -3.16 -34.90 -4.80
C GLY A 8 -2.21 -36.00 -4.32
N LYS A 9 -2.29 -36.38 -3.04
CA LYS A 9 -1.51 -37.50 -2.49
C LYS A 9 -1.79 -38.82 -3.20
N VAL A 10 -3.06 -39.16 -3.40
CA VAL A 10 -3.47 -40.38 -4.11
C VAL A 10 -2.93 -40.38 -5.55
N HIS A 11 -2.98 -39.25 -6.25
CA HIS A 11 -2.46 -39.16 -7.61
C HIS A 11 -0.95 -39.42 -7.68
N VAL A 12 -0.15 -38.78 -6.84
CA VAL A 12 1.30 -38.99 -6.77
C VAL A 12 1.66 -40.45 -6.51
N LEU A 13 0.99 -41.09 -5.54
CA LEU A 13 1.23 -42.48 -5.20
C LEU A 13 0.83 -43.43 -6.34
N LYS A 14 -0.30 -43.19 -7.01
CA LYS A 14 -0.73 -43.99 -8.18
C LYS A 14 0.28 -43.89 -9.33
N VAL A 15 0.80 -42.70 -9.61
CA VAL A 15 1.81 -42.50 -10.66
C VAL A 15 3.10 -43.24 -10.29
N TYR A 16 3.57 -43.09 -9.05
CA TYR A 16 4.75 -43.78 -8.52
C TYR A 16 4.62 -45.31 -8.64
N GLU A 17 3.51 -45.89 -8.17
CA GLU A 17 3.26 -47.33 -8.24
C GLU A 17 3.18 -47.85 -9.67
N SER A 18 2.59 -47.09 -10.59
CA SER A 18 2.48 -47.45 -12.01
C SER A 18 3.82 -47.37 -12.74
N LEU A 19 4.68 -46.43 -12.36
CA LEU A 19 6.04 -46.35 -12.86
C LEU A 19 6.89 -47.56 -12.39
N LEU A 20 6.75 -47.99 -11.13
CA LEU A 20 7.47 -49.15 -10.58
C LEU A 20 6.95 -50.50 -11.11
N ASN A 21 5.64 -50.70 -11.12
CA ASN A 21 5.02 -52.00 -11.36
C ASN A 21 4.53 -52.19 -12.80
N HIS A 22 4.90 -51.28 -13.71
CA HIS A 22 4.44 -51.29 -15.10
C HIS A 22 2.91 -51.35 -15.30
N LYS A 23 2.13 -50.88 -14.32
CA LYS A 23 0.67 -50.80 -14.44
C LYS A 23 0.26 -49.69 -15.41
N ASP A 24 -0.85 -49.88 -16.11
CA ASP A 24 -1.39 -48.87 -17.01
C ASP A 24 -1.95 -47.67 -16.22
N TYR A 25 -1.33 -46.50 -16.37
CA TYR A 25 -1.84 -45.24 -15.84
C TYR A 25 -1.44 -44.11 -16.79
N PRO A 26 -2.38 -43.31 -17.32
CA PRO A 26 -2.09 -42.36 -18.40
C PRO A 26 -0.91 -41.43 -18.11
N THR A 27 -0.83 -40.89 -16.88
CA THR A 27 0.24 -39.98 -16.47
C THR A 27 1.60 -40.67 -16.39
N ALA A 28 1.63 -41.92 -15.90
CA ALA A 28 2.87 -42.68 -15.81
C ALA A 28 3.36 -43.13 -17.20
N ASN A 29 2.45 -43.50 -18.10
CA ASN A 29 2.81 -43.82 -19.48
C ASN A 29 3.39 -42.62 -20.20
N TYR A 30 2.80 -41.44 -20.02
CA TYR A 30 3.34 -40.19 -20.55
C TYR A 30 4.77 -39.93 -20.03
N ILE A 31 5.02 -40.12 -18.73
CA ILE A 31 6.37 -40.00 -18.14
C ILE A 31 7.35 -41.01 -18.76
N LYS A 32 6.94 -42.28 -18.94
CA LYS A 32 7.79 -43.32 -19.56
C LYS A 32 8.11 -43.01 -21.03
N GLN A 33 7.17 -42.39 -21.75
CA GLN A 33 7.39 -41.95 -23.13
C GLN A 33 8.41 -40.81 -23.18
N LEU A 34 8.35 -39.85 -22.25
CA LEU A 34 9.33 -38.77 -22.14
C LEU A 34 10.71 -39.27 -21.68
N TYR A 35 10.73 -40.25 -20.77
CA TYR A 35 11.93 -40.78 -20.13
C TYR A 35 11.93 -42.31 -20.18
N PRO A 36 12.40 -42.93 -21.28
CA PRO A 36 12.36 -44.39 -21.45
C PRO A 36 13.42 -45.13 -20.63
N ASN A 37 14.45 -44.43 -20.15
CA ASN A 37 15.65 -44.98 -19.50
C ASN A 37 15.69 -44.71 -17.98
N ILE A 38 14.55 -44.79 -17.30
CA ILE A 38 14.47 -44.58 -15.85
C ILE A 38 15.17 -45.73 -15.11
N LYS A 39 16.16 -45.41 -14.28
CA LYS A 39 16.91 -46.34 -13.41
C LYS A 39 16.23 -46.53 -12.05
N SER A 40 15.82 -45.44 -11.42
CA SER A 40 15.13 -45.47 -10.12
C SER A 40 14.23 -44.25 -9.92
N ILE A 41 13.26 -44.38 -9.00
CA ILE A 41 12.24 -43.35 -8.75
C ILE A 41 12.06 -43.18 -7.25
N MET A 42 11.95 -41.93 -6.79
CA MET A 42 11.58 -41.59 -5.42
C MET A 42 10.39 -40.63 -5.45
N ASN A 43 9.44 -40.78 -4.53
CA ASN A 43 8.34 -39.83 -4.36
C ASN A 43 8.53 -38.99 -3.09
N LYS A 44 7.96 -37.77 -3.08
CA LYS A 44 8.14 -36.81 -1.97
C LYS A 44 7.77 -37.33 -0.59
N TYR A 45 6.84 -38.29 -0.47
CA TYR A 45 6.41 -38.83 0.83
C TYR A 45 7.41 -39.80 1.45
N GLN A 46 8.48 -40.14 0.72
CA GLN A 46 9.62 -40.89 1.23
C GLN A 46 10.69 -39.98 1.86
N THR A 47 10.44 -38.66 1.92
CA THR A 47 11.35 -37.66 2.50
C THR A 47 10.83 -37.10 3.82
N ASN A 48 11.72 -36.51 4.63
CA ASN A 48 11.37 -35.89 5.92
C ASN A 48 10.51 -34.62 5.75
N HIS A 49 10.60 -33.94 4.60
CA HIS A 49 9.88 -32.69 4.32
C HIS A 49 9.18 -32.71 2.95
N PRO A 50 8.10 -33.49 2.78
CA PRO A 50 7.44 -33.68 1.49
C PRO A 50 7.05 -32.38 0.77
N ASP A 51 6.71 -31.32 1.52
CA ASP A 51 6.30 -30.04 0.94
C ASP A 51 7.44 -29.27 0.25
N GLN A 52 8.70 -29.60 0.57
CA GLN A 52 9.92 -28.99 0.01
C GLN A 52 10.51 -29.77 -1.17
N HIS A 53 10.01 -30.98 -1.45
CA HIS A 53 10.49 -31.82 -2.54
C HIS A 53 9.51 -31.84 -3.74
N PRO A 54 10.01 -32.10 -4.96
CA PRO A 54 9.15 -32.36 -6.12
C PRO A 54 8.36 -33.66 -5.92
N ASP A 55 7.20 -33.79 -6.56
CA ASP A 55 6.33 -34.96 -6.37
C ASP A 55 7.04 -36.29 -6.67
N LEU A 56 7.85 -36.31 -7.72
CA LEU A 56 8.74 -37.42 -8.08
C LEU A 56 10.16 -36.91 -8.41
N LEU A 57 11.16 -37.73 -8.07
CA LEU A 57 12.53 -37.63 -8.56
C LEU A 57 12.82 -38.88 -9.38
N LEU A 58 13.14 -38.71 -10.66
CA LEU A 58 13.62 -39.79 -11.52
C LEU A 58 15.14 -39.72 -11.58
N MET A 59 15.80 -40.86 -11.39
CA MET A 59 17.19 -41.04 -11.76
C MET A 59 17.22 -41.84 -13.05
N LEU A 60 17.81 -41.29 -14.10
CA LEU A 60 17.95 -41.95 -15.38
C LEU A 60 19.21 -42.84 -15.39
N GLN A 61 19.32 -43.72 -16.39
CA GLN A 61 20.47 -44.62 -16.54
C GLN A 61 21.80 -43.88 -16.75
N ASN A 62 21.76 -42.67 -17.32
CA ASN A 62 22.91 -41.78 -17.48
C ASN A 62 23.19 -40.93 -16.23
N GLU A 63 22.57 -41.25 -15.10
CA GLU A 63 22.69 -40.56 -13.80
C GLU A 63 22.04 -39.17 -13.72
N ASP A 64 21.38 -38.71 -14.80
CA ASP A 64 20.62 -37.47 -14.76
C ASP A 64 19.45 -37.57 -13.77
N VAL A 65 19.23 -36.49 -13.02
CA VAL A 65 18.13 -36.37 -12.06
C VAL A 65 17.06 -35.45 -12.61
N ILE A 66 15.86 -36.00 -12.85
CA ILE A 66 14.70 -35.25 -13.32
C ILE A 66 13.73 -35.01 -12.16
N LYS A 67 13.45 -33.74 -11.88
CA LYS A 67 12.43 -33.32 -10.90
C LYS A 67 11.07 -33.22 -11.60
N ILE A 68 10.07 -33.95 -11.12
CA ILE A 68 8.70 -33.93 -11.67
C ILE A 68 7.70 -33.44 -10.61
N ASN A 69 6.89 -32.45 -10.98
CA ASN A 69 5.70 -32.05 -10.24
C ASN A 69 4.44 -32.55 -10.96
N LEU A 70 3.47 -33.05 -10.21
CA LEU A 70 2.26 -33.68 -10.71
C LEU A 70 1.03 -32.87 -10.32
N PHE A 71 0.26 -32.45 -11.32
CA PHE A 71 -0.98 -31.69 -11.13
C PHE A 71 -2.18 -32.52 -11.56
N THR A 72 -3.24 -32.50 -10.77
CA THR A 72 -4.55 -33.05 -11.15
C THR A 72 -5.55 -31.90 -11.26
N ILE A 73 -5.99 -31.60 -12.48
CA ILE A 73 -6.82 -30.42 -12.76
C ILE A 73 -8.15 -30.84 -13.36
N LYS A 74 -9.26 -30.31 -12.82
CA LYS A 74 -10.60 -30.56 -13.36
C LYS A 74 -10.85 -29.71 -14.61
N GLY A 75 -11.22 -30.35 -15.72
CA GLY A 75 -11.53 -29.70 -16.98
C GLY A 75 -10.47 -28.68 -17.42
N ALA A 76 -10.91 -27.51 -17.90
CA ALA A 76 -10.05 -26.45 -18.40
C ALA A 76 -9.53 -25.46 -17.33
N ALA A 77 -9.61 -25.80 -16.03
CA ALA A 77 -9.16 -24.89 -14.97
C ALA A 77 -7.65 -24.54 -15.08
N SER A 78 -7.24 -23.38 -14.59
CA SER A 78 -5.83 -22.98 -14.61
C SER A 78 -4.99 -23.76 -13.59
N ILE A 79 -3.69 -23.91 -13.88
CA ILE A 79 -2.72 -24.46 -12.92
C ILE A 79 -2.52 -23.40 -11.83
N GLN A 80 -2.80 -23.77 -10.59
CA GLN A 80 -2.46 -22.95 -9.44
C GLN A 80 -1.24 -23.53 -8.73
N PRO A 81 -0.16 -22.75 -8.57
CA PRO A 81 0.95 -23.14 -7.72
C PRO A 81 0.52 -23.37 -6.26
N LYS A 82 1.42 -23.98 -5.47
CA LYS A 82 1.19 -24.33 -4.06
C LYS A 82 0.64 -23.12 -3.28
N ASN A 83 -0.50 -23.27 -2.59
CA ASN A 83 -0.96 -22.24 -1.65
C ASN A 83 0.05 -22.13 -0.50
N ILE A 84 0.55 -20.93 -0.24
CA ILE A 84 1.59 -20.71 0.78
C ILE A 84 1.01 -19.98 2.00
N GLY A 85 1.49 -20.36 3.19
CA GLY A 85 1.08 -19.73 4.44
C GLY A 85 1.72 -18.35 4.61
N ALA A 86 0.93 -17.32 4.93
CA ALA A 86 1.45 -15.95 5.09
C ALA A 86 2.51 -15.82 6.20
N LYS A 87 2.47 -16.67 7.23
CA LYS A 87 3.43 -16.63 8.35
C LYS A 87 4.79 -17.28 8.07
N SER A 88 5.00 -17.86 6.87
CA SER A 88 6.24 -18.59 6.57
C SER A 88 6.70 -18.47 5.12
N PHE A 89 6.09 -17.62 4.29
CA PHE A 89 6.42 -17.60 2.87
C PHE A 89 7.80 -17.00 2.57
N LEU A 90 8.22 -15.97 3.31
CA LEU A 90 9.52 -15.33 3.13
C LEU A 90 10.64 -16.23 3.63
N SER A 91 10.45 -16.95 4.74
CA SER A 91 11.47 -17.90 5.20
C SER A 91 11.56 -19.12 4.30
N LYS A 92 10.43 -19.70 3.89
CA LYS A 92 10.42 -20.93 3.08
C LYS A 92 10.82 -20.75 1.62
N TYR A 93 10.45 -19.63 1.00
CA TYR A 93 10.64 -19.45 -0.45
C TYR A 93 11.66 -18.38 -0.78
N PHE A 94 11.80 -17.36 0.07
CA PHE A 94 12.79 -16.29 -0.10
C PHE A 94 14.03 -16.50 0.79
N ASN A 95 14.13 -17.64 1.48
CA ASN A 95 15.23 -18.02 2.37
C ASN A 95 15.63 -16.90 3.35
N SER A 96 14.64 -16.17 3.88
CA SER A 96 14.88 -15.01 4.75
C SER A 96 14.01 -15.04 6.00
N GLU A 97 14.56 -15.62 7.08
CA GLU A 97 13.95 -15.60 8.41
C GLU A 97 13.82 -14.18 8.96
N ALA A 98 14.77 -13.30 8.65
CA ALA A 98 14.73 -11.90 9.08
C ALA A 98 13.52 -11.16 8.49
N LEU A 99 13.31 -11.27 7.17
CA LEU A 99 12.15 -10.66 6.52
C LEU A 99 10.83 -11.30 6.98
N GLN A 100 10.82 -12.63 7.21
CA GLN A 100 9.63 -13.29 7.75
C GLN A 100 9.29 -12.81 9.16
N LYS A 101 10.29 -12.58 10.01
CA LYS A 101 10.09 -12.04 11.35
C LYS A 101 9.52 -10.62 11.30
N MET A 102 10.06 -9.75 10.44
CA MET A 102 9.53 -8.40 10.21
C MET A 102 8.08 -8.45 9.73
N PHE A 103 7.79 -9.24 8.69
CA PHE A 103 6.43 -9.43 8.18
C PHE A 103 5.46 -9.91 9.26
N ASN A 104 5.86 -10.86 10.10
CA ASN A 104 4.98 -11.41 11.14
C ASN A 104 4.65 -10.38 12.23
N VAL A 105 5.60 -9.52 12.60
CA VAL A 105 5.36 -8.42 13.55
C VAL A 105 4.32 -7.46 12.98
N ASP A 106 4.50 -7.01 11.74
CA ASP A 106 3.59 -6.06 11.11
C ASP A 106 2.20 -6.70 10.86
N LEU A 107 2.15 -7.95 10.38
CA LEU A 107 0.91 -8.71 10.21
C LEU A 107 0.11 -8.78 11.51
N GLU A 108 0.75 -9.05 12.66
CA GLU A 108 0.06 -9.16 13.95
C GLU A 108 -0.47 -7.81 14.43
N ASN A 109 0.30 -6.73 14.25
CA ASN A 109 -0.13 -5.38 14.53
C ASN A 109 -1.35 -4.99 13.68
N GLU A 110 -1.28 -5.24 12.37
CA GLU A 110 -2.35 -4.92 11.44
C GLU A 110 -3.61 -5.76 11.69
N LEU A 111 -3.44 -7.04 12.02
CA LEU A 111 -4.56 -7.94 12.32
C LEU A 111 -5.25 -7.54 13.63
N LYS A 112 -4.49 -7.14 14.65
CA LYS A 112 -5.04 -6.63 15.91
C LYS A 112 -5.83 -5.34 15.68
N ALA A 113 -5.30 -4.41 14.87
CA ALA A 113 -6.01 -3.18 14.50
C ALA A 113 -7.29 -3.48 13.72
N PHE A 114 -7.25 -4.40 12.75
CA PHE A 114 -8.41 -4.84 11.99
C PHE A 114 -9.52 -5.41 12.89
N TYR A 115 -9.18 -6.32 13.82
CA TYR A 115 -10.17 -6.86 14.74
C TYR A 115 -10.75 -5.83 15.70
N ARG A 116 -9.93 -4.87 16.15
CA ARG A 116 -10.42 -3.74 16.93
C ARG A 116 -11.48 -2.97 16.15
N GLU A 117 -11.19 -2.52 14.94
CA GLU A 117 -12.18 -1.75 14.16
C GLU A 117 -13.49 -2.52 13.88
N ILE A 118 -13.42 -3.85 13.74
CA ILE A 118 -14.63 -4.69 13.62
C ILE A 118 -15.42 -4.72 14.92
N VAL A 119 -14.78 -5.01 16.06
CA VAL A 119 -15.46 -5.07 17.36
C VAL A 119 -16.11 -3.74 17.71
N ARG A 120 -15.45 -2.63 17.37
CA ARG A 120 -15.96 -1.25 17.50
C ARG A 120 -17.31 -1.01 16.84
N GLN A 121 -17.68 -1.80 15.83
CA GLN A 121 -18.99 -1.68 15.16
C GLN A 121 -20.14 -2.19 16.04
N LYS A 122 -19.86 -3.01 17.06
CA LYS A 122 -20.87 -3.62 17.92
C LYS A 122 -20.76 -3.21 19.39
N GLU A 123 -19.56 -2.91 19.87
CA GLU A 123 -19.34 -2.54 21.27
C GLU A 123 -18.15 -1.59 21.47
N GLN A 124 -18.09 -0.99 22.66
CA GLN A 124 -16.93 -0.21 23.08
C GLN A 124 -15.71 -1.14 23.28
N ILE A 125 -14.59 -0.78 22.68
CA ILE A 125 -13.36 -1.60 22.77
C ILE A 125 -12.71 -1.46 24.13
N ASN A 126 -12.31 -2.62 24.68
CA ASN A 126 -11.30 -2.68 25.73
C ASN A 126 -9.90 -2.69 25.10
N GLU A 127 -9.09 -1.66 25.43
CA GLU A 127 -7.75 -1.51 24.85
C GLU A 127 -6.79 -2.65 25.23
N TYR A 128 -7.06 -3.34 26.34
CA TYR A 128 -6.27 -4.46 26.84
C TYR A 128 -6.62 -5.81 26.19
N ASP A 129 -7.65 -5.85 25.32
CA ASP A 129 -8.02 -7.10 24.66
C ASP A 129 -6.86 -7.65 23.82
N THR A 130 -6.53 -8.92 24.06
CA THR A 130 -5.55 -9.67 23.28
C THR A 130 -6.11 -10.01 21.90
N ILE A 131 -5.23 -10.37 20.96
CA ILE A 131 -5.67 -10.77 19.62
C ILE A 131 -6.61 -11.98 19.65
N THR A 132 -6.41 -12.90 20.61
CA THR A 132 -7.27 -14.08 20.81
C THR A 132 -8.67 -13.69 21.26
N ILE A 133 -8.78 -12.76 22.21
CA ILE A 133 -10.08 -12.24 22.70
C ILE A 133 -10.81 -11.52 21.56
N LEU A 134 -10.12 -10.61 20.89
CA LEU A 134 -10.68 -9.87 19.75
C LEU A 134 -11.15 -10.82 18.64
N ARG A 135 -10.37 -11.85 18.33
CA ARG A 135 -10.72 -12.87 17.32
C ARG A 135 -11.98 -13.64 17.69
N SER A 136 -12.17 -13.98 18.97
CA SER A 136 -13.40 -14.63 19.45
C SER A 136 -14.61 -13.72 19.23
N LYS A 137 -14.53 -12.47 19.70
CA LYS A 137 -15.58 -11.47 19.50
C LYS A 137 -15.94 -11.26 18.03
N VAL A 138 -14.93 -11.14 17.16
CA VAL A 138 -15.14 -11.03 15.71
C VAL A 138 -15.85 -12.25 15.14
N LYS A 139 -15.49 -13.46 15.58
CA LYS A 139 -16.15 -14.69 15.14
C LYS A 139 -17.63 -14.73 15.54
N ASP A 140 -17.94 -14.24 16.74
CA ASP A 140 -19.29 -14.26 17.30
C ASP A 140 -20.18 -13.18 16.64
N TYR A 141 -19.66 -11.97 16.45
CA TYR A 141 -20.39 -10.87 15.82
C TYR A 141 -20.49 -10.99 14.30
N PHE A 142 -19.42 -11.48 13.65
CA PHE A 142 -19.30 -11.55 12.19
C PHE A 142 -18.72 -12.90 11.75
N PRO A 143 -19.54 -13.97 11.75
CA PRO A 143 -19.11 -15.29 11.31
C PRO A 143 -18.73 -15.35 9.83
N LYS A 144 -19.16 -14.36 9.03
CA LYS A 144 -18.82 -14.17 7.61
C LYS A 144 -18.56 -12.68 7.32
N PHE A 145 -17.90 -12.41 6.20
CA PHE A 145 -17.79 -11.06 5.69
C PHE A 145 -19.16 -10.53 5.24
N THR A 146 -19.47 -9.30 5.62
CA THR A 146 -20.67 -8.54 5.24
C THR A 146 -20.25 -7.21 4.62
N ASP A 147 -21.20 -6.51 3.99
CA ASP A 147 -20.93 -5.18 3.42
C ASP A 147 -20.47 -4.16 4.47
N GLU A 148 -20.91 -4.32 5.72
CA GLU A 148 -20.50 -3.51 6.89
C GLU A 148 -18.98 -3.59 7.13
N ILE A 149 -18.38 -4.79 7.06
CA ILE A 149 -16.96 -5.00 7.40
C ILE A 149 -16.05 -5.25 6.20
N ASN A 150 -16.61 -5.36 4.99
CA ASN A 150 -15.84 -5.50 3.75
C ASN A 150 -14.90 -4.32 3.46
N PRO A 151 -15.27 -3.05 3.72
CA PRO A 151 -14.34 -1.93 3.63
C PRO A 151 -13.10 -2.13 4.52
N LEU A 152 -13.29 -2.56 5.78
CA LEU A 152 -12.19 -2.85 6.70
C LEU A 152 -11.29 -3.98 6.20
N ARG A 153 -11.88 -5.01 5.57
CA ARG A 153 -11.14 -6.10 4.93
C ARG A 153 -10.24 -5.58 3.81
N ARG A 154 -10.75 -4.69 2.95
CA ARG A 154 -9.98 -4.12 1.82
C ARG A 154 -8.77 -3.34 2.33
N VAL A 155 -8.98 -2.49 3.35
CA VAL A 155 -7.91 -1.72 4.02
C VAL A 155 -6.83 -2.65 4.57
N PHE A 156 -7.24 -3.68 5.32
CA PHE A 156 -6.31 -4.64 5.92
C PHE A 156 -5.48 -5.40 4.87
N LEU A 157 -6.12 -5.89 3.79
CA LEU A 157 -5.39 -6.59 2.73
C LEU A 157 -4.43 -5.66 1.98
N ALA A 158 -4.79 -4.38 1.81
CA ALA A 158 -3.92 -3.39 1.17
C ALA A 158 -2.66 -3.11 2.01
N GLN A 159 -2.81 -3.08 3.34
CA GLN A 159 -1.68 -2.97 4.27
C GLN A 159 -0.76 -4.18 4.17
N LEU A 160 -1.30 -5.41 4.13
CA LEU A 160 -0.47 -6.60 3.96
C LEU A 160 0.27 -6.62 2.62
N ARG A 161 -0.39 -6.19 1.54
CA ARG A 161 0.21 -6.01 0.22
C ARG A 161 1.37 -5.02 0.28
N ASP A 162 1.18 -3.88 0.94
CA ASP A 162 2.20 -2.83 1.04
C ASP A 162 3.38 -3.23 1.91
N ILE A 163 3.15 -3.91 3.04
CA ILE A 163 4.21 -4.51 3.87
C ILE A 163 5.01 -5.52 3.04
N ALA A 164 4.34 -6.44 2.35
CA ALA A 164 5.00 -7.44 1.53
C ALA A 164 5.81 -6.80 0.39
N PHE A 165 5.24 -5.80 -0.30
CA PHE A 165 5.94 -5.06 -1.33
C PHE A 165 7.18 -4.36 -0.79
N TYR A 166 7.08 -3.68 0.36
CA TYR A 166 8.22 -3.04 1.01
C TYR A 166 9.34 -4.04 1.30
N LEU A 167 9.02 -5.19 1.90
CA LEU A 167 10.03 -6.21 2.23
C LEU A 167 10.67 -6.82 0.98
N LEU A 168 9.89 -7.09 -0.07
CA LEU A 168 10.41 -7.60 -1.34
C LEU A 168 11.28 -6.56 -2.05
N LYS A 169 10.91 -5.29 -1.98
CA LYS A 169 11.68 -4.16 -2.51
C LYS A 169 13.03 -4.04 -1.81
N GLU A 170 13.06 -4.09 -0.47
CA GLU A 170 14.31 -4.09 0.29
C GLU A 170 15.17 -5.30 -0.03
N ALA A 171 14.57 -6.48 -0.15
CA ALA A 171 15.27 -7.70 -0.57
C ALA A 171 15.89 -7.57 -1.96
N TYR A 172 15.16 -7.00 -2.92
CA TYR A 172 15.67 -6.72 -4.28
C TYR A 172 16.87 -5.77 -4.26
N ASN A 173 16.73 -4.66 -3.53
CA ASN A 173 17.75 -3.63 -3.45
C ASN A 173 19.03 -4.12 -2.75
N ALA A 174 18.90 -5.09 -1.84
CA ALA A 174 20.03 -5.71 -1.16
C ALA A 174 20.69 -6.84 -1.99
N LYS A 175 19.88 -7.77 -2.52
CA LYS A 175 20.37 -8.94 -3.27
C LYS A 175 19.32 -9.45 -4.27
N LYS A 176 19.28 -8.84 -5.46
CA LYS A 176 18.36 -9.19 -6.55
C LYS A 176 18.32 -10.69 -6.90
N SER A 177 19.46 -11.39 -6.89
CA SER A 177 19.54 -12.81 -7.30
C SER A 177 18.65 -13.73 -6.46
N LEU A 178 18.44 -13.40 -5.18
CA LEU A 178 17.59 -14.16 -4.28
C LEU A 178 16.12 -14.17 -4.74
N LEU A 179 15.65 -13.06 -5.31
CA LEU A 179 14.28 -12.98 -5.85
C LEU A 179 14.15 -13.74 -7.16
N GLU A 180 15.20 -13.76 -7.99
CA GLU A 180 15.21 -14.53 -9.24
C GLU A 180 15.16 -16.03 -8.96
N GLU A 181 15.95 -16.52 -8.00
CA GLU A 181 15.90 -17.90 -7.52
C GLU A 181 14.51 -18.26 -6.95
N THR A 182 13.94 -17.36 -6.14
CA THR A 182 12.59 -17.57 -5.58
C THR A 182 11.53 -17.62 -6.67
N PHE A 183 11.64 -16.72 -7.66
CA PHE A 183 10.75 -16.70 -8.82
C PHE A 183 10.84 -18.01 -9.60
N GLN A 184 12.05 -18.54 -9.84
CA GLN A 184 12.24 -19.85 -10.48
C GLN A 184 11.56 -20.98 -9.72
N ILE A 185 11.76 -21.04 -8.39
CA ILE A 185 11.16 -22.08 -7.53
C ILE A 185 9.64 -22.01 -7.57
N LEU A 186 9.06 -20.82 -7.41
CA LEU A 186 7.60 -20.65 -7.35
C LEU A 186 6.92 -20.75 -8.72
N MET A 187 7.62 -20.37 -9.80
CA MET A 187 7.21 -20.63 -11.19
C MET A 187 7.46 -22.09 -11.60
N MET A 188 8.18 -22.86 -10.79
CA MET A 188 8.50 -24.27 -11.00
C MET A 188 9.26 -24.51 -12.32
N THR A 189 10.10 -23.54 -12.72
CA THR A 189 10.84 -23.58 -13.99
C THR A 189 12.04 -24.52 -13.97
N ASP A 190 12.50 -24.93 -12.78
CA ASP A 190 13.59 -25.90 -12.58
C ASP A 190 13.10 -27.37 -12.56
N SER A 191 11.84 -27.60 -12.93
CA SER A 191 11.18 -28.90 -12.85
C SER A 191 10.25 -29.14 -14.03
N ILE A 192 9.99 -30.41 -14.31
CA ILE A 192 9.01 -30.84 -15.30
C ILE A 192 7.64 -30.90 -14.63
N ASN A 193 6.72 -30.07 -15.09
CA ASN A 193 5.36 -30.03 -14.53
C ASN A 193 4.41 -30.81 -15.44
N ILE A 194 3.84 -31.89 -14.93
CA ILE A 194 2.94 -32.77 -15.69
C ILE A 194 1.52 -32.60 -15.17
N VAL A 195 0.61 -32.28 -16.07
CA VAL A 195 -0.80 -31.99 -15.76
C VAL A 195 -1.67 -33.12 -16.27
N SER A 196 -2.38 -33.75 -15.35
CA SER A 196 -3.43 -34.71 -15.63
C SER A 196 -4.78 -34.00 -15.56
N ARG A 197 -5.42 -33.83 -16.72
CA ARG A 197 -6.76 -33.24 -16.85
C ARG A 197 -7.82 -34.30 -16.64
N CYS A 198 -8.71 -34.06 -15.68
CA CYS A 198 -9.73 -35.01 -15.29
C CYS A 198 -11.14 -34.47 -15.47
N ASN A 199 -12.05 -35.34 -15.91
CA ASN A 199 -13.49 -35.19 -15.68
C ASN A 199 -13.86 -36.15 -14.56
N GLU A 200 -14.37 -35.60 -13.45
CA GLU A 200 -14.62 -36.35 -12.21
C GLU A 200 -13.36 -37.07 -11.67
N GLU A 201 -13.20 -38.36 -11.98
CA GLU A 201 -12.06 -39.21 -11.62
C GLU A 201 -11.28 -39.79 -12.82
N GLN A 202 -11.77 -39.60 -14.05
CA GLN A 202 -11.13 -40.13 -15.26
C GLN A 202 -10.18 -39.09 -15.87
N ILE A 203 -8.92 -39.48 -16.10
CA ILE A 203 -7.94 -38.66 -16.83
C ILE A 203 -8.22 -38.77 -18.32
N TYR A 204 -8.51 -37.65 -18.98
CA TYR A 204 -8.77 -37.60 -20.43
C TYR A 204 -7.61 -36.97 -21.22
N LYS A 205 -6.72 -36.22 -20.56
CA LYS A 205 -5.54 -35.61 -21.20
C LYS A 205 -4.40 -35.54 -20.20
N VAL A 206 -3.19 -35.86 -20.65
CA VAL A 206 -1.95 -35.59 -19.93
C VAL A 206 -1.12 -34.66 -20.79
N GLU A 207 -0.62 -33.58 -20.20
CA GLU A 207 0.19 -32.57 -20.90
C GLU A 207 1.34 -32.10 -20.01
N GLN A 208 2.47 -31.79 -20.62
CA GLN A 208 3.54 -31.06 -19.95
C GLN A 208 3.20 -29.57 -19.95
N TRP A 209 3.26 -28.95 -18.77
CA TRP A 209 3.22 -27.51 -18.63
C TRP A 209 4.65 -26.99 -18.48
N GLN A 210 5.07 -26.16 -19.43
CA GLN A 210 6.38 -25.52 -19.41
C GLN A 210 6.21 -24.03 -19.68
N THR A 211 6.77 -23.22 -18.79
CA THR A 211 6.86 -21.77 -18.99
C THR A 211 8.26 -21.45 -19.47
N GLN A 212 8.39 -20.88 -20.67
CA GLN A 212 9.69 -20.41 -21.17
C GLN A 212 9.92 -18.99 -20.67
N ILE A 213 10.73 -18.87 -19.62
CA ILE A 213 11.08 -17.58 -19.05
C ILE A 213 12.47 -17.20 -19.52
N ASP A 214 12.56 -16.07 -20.21
CA ASP A 214 13.83 -15.46 -20.57
C ASP A 214 14.41 -14.71 -19.36
N PHE A 215 15.27 -15.41 -18.60
CA PHE A 215 15.96 -14.86 -17.43
C PHE A 215 17.00 -13.79 -17.78
N ALA A 216 17.28 -13.52 -19.06
CA ALA A 216 18.06 -12.34 -19.45
C ALA A 216 17.24 -11.04 -19.29
N LYS A 217 15.90 -11.13 -19.26
CA LYS A 217 15.04 -9.97 -18.99
C LYS A 217 15.08 -9.59 -17.51
N PRO A 218 14.98 -8.28 -17.19
CA PRO A 218 15.00 -7.82 -15.81
C PRO A 218 13.76 -8.29 -15.02
N LEU A 219 13.99 -8.65 -13.76
CA LEU A 219 12.94 -8.88 -12.77
C LEU A 219 12.35 -7.56 -12.29
N TYR A 220 11.03 -7.50 -12.27
CA TYR A 220 10.25 -6.40 -11.74
C TYR A 220 9.39 -6.83 -10.55
N ILE A 221 9.25 -5.96 -9.54
CA ILE A 221 8.27 -6.09 -8.45
C ILE A 221 7.14 -5.10 -8.71
N TYR A 222 5.90 -5.53 -8.54
CA TYR A 222 4.72 -4.68 -8.73
C TYR A 222 3.62 -4.96 -7.71
N LYS A 223 2.71 -4.01 -7.57
CA LYS A 223 1.46 -4.14 -6.79
C LYS A 223 0.28 -4.21 -7.74
N LYS A 224 -0.79 -4.91 -7.35
CA LYS A 224 -2.03 -5.01 -8.13
C LYS A 224 -3.24 -5.11 -7.23
N GLY A 225 -4.22 -4.22 -7.42
CA GLY A 225 -5.42 -4.13 -6.60
C GLY A 225 -5.09 -4.09 -5.11
N ASN A 226 -6.04 -4.40 -4.25
CA ASN A 226 -5.88 -4.20 -2.80
C ASN A 226 -5.17 -5.34 -2.08
N ASP A 227 -4.76 -6.42 -2.77
CA ASP A 227 -4.38 -7.65 -2.07
C ASP A 227 -3.22 -8.41 -2.71
N THR A 228 -2.62 -7.90 -3.80
CA THR A 228 -1.65 -8.65 -4.58
C THR A 228 -0.33 -7.90 -4.75
N VAL A 229 0.77 -8.58 -4.44
CA VAL A 229 2.13 -8.22 -4.85
C VAL A 229 2.62 -9.24 -5.86
N GLY A 230 3.39 -8.83 -6.86
CA GLY A 230 3.89 -9.75 -7.87
C GLY A 230 5.34 -9.52 -8.25
N LEU A 231 5.92 -10.56 -8.81
CA LEU A 231 7.24 -10.59 -9.44
C LEU A 231 7.04 -10.88 -10.92
N ARG A 232 7.76 -10.20 -11.81
CA ARG A 232 7.62 -10.36 -13.26
C ARG A 232 8.98 -10.42 -13.95
N ILE A 233 9.16 -11.38 -14.85
CA ILE A 233 10.29 -11.44 -15.80
C ILE A 233 9.69 -11.53 -17.22
N GLY A 234 9.94 -10.49 -18.02
CA GLY A 234 9.30 -10.35 -19.33
C GLY A 234 7.77 -10.31 -19.22
N GLU A 235 7.10 -11.26 -19.86
CA GLU A 235 5.64 -11.38 -19.88
C GLU A 235 5.12 -12.34 -18.81
N HIS A 236 6.00 -13.05 -18.10
CA HIS A 236 5.60 -14.01 -17.09
C HIS A 236 5.67 -13.40 -15.70
N ALA A 237 4.58 -13.53 -14.94
CA ALA A 237 4.51 -13.05 -13.58
C ALA A 237 3.98 -14.09 -12.60
N LEU A 238 4.51 -13.99 -11.40
CA LEU A 238 4.07 -14.68 -10.21
C LEU A 238 3.37 -13.67 -9.32
N THR A 239 2.10 -13.92 -9.03
CA THR A 239 1.32 -13.10 -8.09
C THR A 239 1.18 -13.78 -6.75
N LEU A 240 1.32 -13.00 -5.68
CA LEU A 240 1.11 -13.39 -4.28
C LEU A 240 -0.10 -12.61 -3.75
N ARG A 241 -1.27 -13.25 -3.75
CA ARG A 241 -2.55 -12.64 -3.36
C ARG A 241 -2.92 -12.99 -1.91
N PHE A 242 -2.97 -11.98 -1.04
CA PHE A 242 -3.40 -12.12 0.34
C PHE A 242 -4.92 -12.29 0.44
N LYS A 243 -5.37 -13.30 1.18
CA LYS A 243 -6.80 -13.52 1.43
C LYS A 243 -7.03 -14.23 2.77
N PHE A 244 -8.19 -13.98 3.37
CA PHE A 244 -8.70 -14.82 4.45
C PHE A 244 -9.06 -16.22 3.92
N GLU A 245 -8.96 -17.24 4.76
CA GLU A 245 -9.33 -18.60 4.33
C GLU A 245 -10.81 -18.73 4.02
N SER A 246 -11.68 -18.20 4.89
CA SER A 246 -13.13 -18.30 4.74
C SER A 246 -13.93 -17.22 5.45
N SER A 247 -13.43 -16.66 6.57
CA SER A 247 -14.16 -15.66 7.37
C SER A 247 -13.23 -14.63 8.02
N PRO A 248 -13.77 -13.53 8.60
CA PRO A 248 -12.96 -12.48 9.23
C PRO A 248 -12.05 -13.00 10.34
N SER A 249 -12.47 -14.02 11.09
CA SER A 249 -11.67 -14.62 12.16
C SER A 249 -10.74 -15.73 11.66
N THR A 250 -10.67 -16.04 10.36
CA THR A 250 -9.72 -17.05 9.85
C THR A 250 -8.33 -16.51 9.60
N SER A 251 -7.37 -17.43 9.45
CA SER A 251 -5.98 -17.10 9.13
C SER A 251 -5.86 -16.47 7.74
N ILE A 252 -4.75 -15.76 7.52
CA ILE A 252 -4.40 -15.20 6.21
C ILE A 252 -3.60 -16.24 5.42
N LYS A 253 -4.02 -16.47 4.18
CA LYS A 253 -3.34 -17.30 3.18
C LYS A 253 -2.85 -16.42 2.04
N ILE A 254 -1.80 -16.89 1.37
CA ILE A 254 -1.32 -16.31 0.12
C ILE A 254 -1.68 -17.30 -0.99
N ALA A 255 -2.54 -16.86 -1.90
CA ALA A 255 -2.81 -17.57 -3.13
C ALA A 255 -1.77 -17.14 -4.17
N THR A 256 -0.96 -18.10 -4.59
CA THR A 256 -0.02 -17.89 -5.69
C THR A 256 -0.71 -18.15 -7.02
N SER A 257 -0.49 -17.31 -8.01
CA SER A 257 -0.97 -17.54 -9.38
C SER A 257 0.04 -17.11 -10.42
N PHE A 258 -0.05 -17.74 -11.58
CA PHE A 258 0.69 -17.33 -12.76
C PHE A 258 -0.17 -16.38 -13.57
N GLU A 259 0.42 -15.24 -13.91
CA GLU A 259 -0.19 -14.22 -14.74
C GLU A 259 0.69 -13.98 -15.96
N TYR A 260 0.06 -13.89 -17.12
CA TYR A 260 0.72 -13.45 -18.33
C TYR A 260 0.42 -11.96 -18.51
N PHE A 261 1.47 -11.15 -18.49
CA PHE A 261 1.34 -9.73 -18.69
C PHE A 261 0.99 -9.47 -20.15
N PRO A 262 -0.05 -8.66 -20.39
CA PRO A 262 -0.39 -8.29 -21.75
C PRO A 262 0.78 -7.54 -22.39
N GLU A 263 0.88 -7.65 -23.71
CA GLU A 263 1.81 -6.84 -24.50
C GLU A 263 1.61 -5.36 -24.16
N ASN A 264 2.70 -4.58 -24.26
CA ASN A 264 2.68 -3.13 -24.00
C ASN A 264 1.51 -2.43 -24.73
N ALA A 265 1.18 -2.87 -25.94
CA ALA A 265 0.05 -2.34 -26.73
C ALA A 265 -1.31 -2.49 -26.03
N LYS A 266 -1.54 -3.60 -25.32
CA LYS A 266 -2.81 -3.82 -24.62
C LYS A 266 -2.89 -3.00 -23.32
N VAL A 267 -1.81 -2.90 -22.55
CA VAL A 267 -1.75 -1.97 -21.38
C VAL A 267 -2.04 -0.55 -21.82
N GLN A 268 -1.40 -0.12 -22.91
CA GLN A 268 -1.61 1.19 -23.49
C GLN A 268 -3.07 1.41 -23.89
N ASN A 269 -3.69 0.44 -24.57
CA ASN A 269 -5.10 0.54 -24.97
C ASN A 269 -6.06 0.62 -23.77
N GLU A 270 -5.86 -0.20 -22.74
CA GLU A 270 -6.67 -0.17 -21.51
C GLU A 270 -6.53 1.19 -20.80
N ASN A 271 -5.31 1.71 -20.70
CA ASN A 271 -5.06 3.02 -20.13
C ASN A 271 -5.68 4.15 -20.96
N LEU A 272 -5.57 4.11 -22.29
CA LEU A 272 -6.18 5.10 -23.19
C LEU A 272 -7.71 5.12 -23.06
N GLN A 273 -8.36 3.95 -22.99
CA GLN A 273 -9.80 3.87 -22.74
C GLN A 273 -10.18 4.46 -21.38
N SER A 274 -9.38 4.21 -20.35
CA SER A 274 -9.57 4.76 -19.01
C SER A 274 -9.40 6.30 -18.99
N ILE A 275 -8.43 6.82 -19.74
CA ILE A 275 -8.18 8.26 -19.95
C ILE A 275 -9.38 8.91 -20.64
N GLU A 276 -9.87 8.35 -21.75
CA GLU A 276 -11.05 8.87 -22.47
C GLU A 276 -12.30 8.88 -21.60
N ALA A 277 -12.51 7.83 -20.79
CA ALA A 277 -13.64 7.77 -19.86
C ALA A 277 -13.56 8.87 -18.80
N PHE A 278 -12.36 9.22 -18.33
CA PHE A 278 -12.15 10.30 -17.37
C PHE A 278 -12.41 11.67 -18.00
N GLU A 279 -11.95 11.90 -19.24
CA GLU A 279 -12.18 13.16 -19.97
C GLU A 279 -13.67 13.41 -20.21
N LYS A 280 -14.40 12.37 -20.65
CA LYS A 280 -15.87 12.45 -20.80
C LYS A 280 -16.59 12.81 -19.50
N LYS A 281 -16.06 12.39 -18.34
CA LYS A 281 -16.64 12.77 -17.03
C LYS A 281 -16.41 14.25 -16.70
N ILE A 282 -15.26 14.81 -17.09
CA ILE A 282 -14.98 16.24 -16.93
C ILE A 282 -15.87 17.07 -17.86
N GLU A 283 -16.01 16.65 -19.13
CA GLU A 283 -16.83 17.35 -20.12
C GLU A 283 -18.33 17.37 -19.74
N LYS A 284 -18.85 16.26 -19.23
CA LYS A 284 -20.26 16.14 -18.80
C LYS A 284 -20.51 16.61 -17.37
N HIS A 285 -19.56 17.32 -16.77
CA HIS A 285 -19.63 17.72 -15.38
C HIS A 285 -20.81 18.65 -15.11
N VAL A 286 -21.57 18.35 -14.05
CA VAL A 286 -22.67 19.18 -13.56
C VAL A 286 -22.54 19.32 -12.05
N LYS A 287 -22.49 20.56 -11.56
CA LYS A 287 -22.49 20.84 -10.12
C LYS A 287 -23.88 20.60 -9.53
N THR A 288 -23.95 19.92 -8.40
CA THR A 288 -25.20 19.64 -7.67
C THR A 288 -25.31 20.37 -6.34
N SER A 289 -24.21 20.97 -5.85
CA SER A 289 -24.16 21.68 -4.56
C SER A 289 -24.10 23.21 -4.70
N THR A 290 -24.52 23.93 -3.67
CA THR A 290 -24.53 25.40 -3.66
C THR A 290 -23.17 26.03 -3.33
N SER A 291 -22.24 25.31 -2.71
CA SER A 291 -20.94 25.86 -2.29
C SER A 291 -19.79 24.90 -2.57
N ASN A 292 -18.64 25.44 -2.95
CA ASN A 292 -17.44 24.64 -3.19
C ASN A 292 -16.88 24.11 -1.88
N SER A 293 -16.52 22.83 -1.87
CA SER A 293 -15.78 22.22 -0.78
C SER A 293 -14.28 22.24 -1.06
N SER A 294 -13.48 22.84 -0.17
CA SER A 294 -12.02 22.79 -0.26
C SER A 294 -11.48 21.36 -0.28
N ASN A 295 -12.17 20.44 0.42
CA ASN A 295 -11.82 19.01 0.39
C ASN A 295 -12.08 18.41 -0.99
N ALA A 296 -13.24 18.72 -1.59
CA ALA A 296 -13.58 18.24 -2.93
C ALA A 296 -12.62 18.77 -4.00
N ILE A 297 -12.19 20.03 -3.90
CA ILE A 297 -11.14 20.62 -4.74
C ILE A 297 -9.83 19.81 -4.61
N GLY A 298 -9.39 19.52 -3.38
CA GLY A 298 -8.21 18.70 -3.11
C GLY A 298 -8.30 17.31 -3.73
N LYS A 299 -9.44 16.62 -3.55
CA LYS A 299 -9.68 15.29 -4.12
C LYS A 299 -9.76 15.28 -5.64
N CYS A 300 -10.36 16.29 -6.26
CA CYS A 300 -10.32 16.44 -7.71
C CYS A 300 -8.88 16.67 -8.20
N ASN A 301 -8.08 17.47 -7.49
CA ASN A 301 -6.67 17.68 -7.82
C ASN A 301 -5.84 16.39 -7.74
N GLU A 302 -6.02 15.57 -6.69
CA GLU A 302 -5.38 14.25 -6.59
C GLU A 302 -5.68 13.37 -7.82
N ALA A 303 -6.97 13.25 -8.17
CA ALA A 303 -7.41 12.45 -9.31
C ALA A 303 -6.90 12.99 -10.66
N ILE A 304 -6.88 14.31 -10.84
CA ILE A 304 -6.44 14.96 -12.08
C ILE A 304 -4.91 14.87 -12.25
N ILE A 305 -4.12 15.01 -11.19
CA ILE A 305 -2.66 14.81 -11.26
C ILE A 305 -2.33 13.36 -11.63
N TYR A 306 -3.02 12.39 -11.01
CA TYR A 306 -2.88 10.98 -11.37
C TYR A 306 -3.22 10.75 -12.85
N TYR A 307 -4.37 11.26 -13.31
CA TYR A 307 -4.77 11.22 -14.72
C TYR A 307 -3.70 11.83 -15.64
N ARG A 308 -3.10 12.96 -15.26
CA ARG A 308 -2.11 13.65 -16.09
C ARG A 308 -0.83 12.84 -16.24
N LEU A 309 -0.35 12.22 -15.16
CA LEU A 309 0.79 11.30 -15.20
C LEU A 309 0.50 10.08 -16.10
N LEU A 310 -0.71 9.52 -16.00
CA LEU A 310 -1.13 8.40 -16.84
C LEU A 310 -1.27 8.80 -18.31
N LYS A 311 -1.85 9.97 -18.61
CA LYS A 311 -2.04 10.46 -19.97
C LYS A 311 -0.73 10.72 -20.70
N THR A 312 0.29 11.20 -19.99
CA THR A 312 1.61 11.46 -20.56
C THR A 312 2.48 10.20 -20.66
N ASN A 313 2.19 9.17 -19.86
CA ASN A 313 2.81 7.86 -19.99
C ASN A 313 1.76 6.73 -19.98
N PRO A 314 1.10 6.45 -21.12
CA PRO A 314 0.06 5.42 -21.20
C PRO A 314 0.54 3.98 -20.97
N LEU A 315 1.85 3.74 -20.87
CA LEU A 315 2.42 2.42 -20.53
C LEU A 315 2.59 2.22 -19.01
N LEU A 316 2.34 3.26 -18.22
CA LEU A 316 2.49 3.23 -16.78
C LEU A 316 1.50 2.25 -16.16
N GLN A 317 2.00 1.36 -15.29
CA GLN A 317 1.17 0.41 -14.59
C GLN A 317 0.39 1.12 -13.48
N GLN A 318 -0.90 0.85 -13.41
CA GLN A 318 -1.77 1.36 -12.37
C GLN A 318 -1.94 0.30 -11.28
N VAL A 319 -1.73 0.66 -10.02
CA VAL A 319 -1.98 -0.31 -8.92
C VAL A 319 -3.49 -0.56 -8.76
N GLU A 320 -4.31 0.48 -8.88
CA GLU A 320 -5.78 0.43 -8.82
C GLU A 320 -6.36 1.26 -9.99
N GLU A 321 -6.71 0.60 -11.09
CA GLU A 321 -7.08 1.22 -12.38
C GLU A 321 -8.29 2.16 -12.32
N SER A 322 -9.23 1.95 -11.39
CA SER A 322 -10.45 2.76 -11.26
C SER A 322 -10.37 3.87 -10.21
N ALA A 323 -9.32 3.90 -9.38
CA ALA A 323 -9.29 4.73 -8.17
C ALA A 323 -9.46 6.23 -8.45
N TYR A 324 -8.72 6.77 -9.43
CA TYR A 324 -8.79 8.18 -9.79
C TYR A 324 -10.15 8.57 -10.39
N GLN A 325 -10.78 7.66 -11.15
CA GLN A 325 -12.10 7.86 -11.69
C GLN A 325 -13.18 7.85 -10.60
N GLU A 326 -13.08 6.96 -9.62
CA GLU A 326 -13.99 6.87 -8.49
C GLU A 326 -13.90 8.13 -7.61
N ILE A 327 -12.68 8.62 -7.36
CA ILE A 327 -12.46 9.88 -6.63
C ILE A 327 -13.09 11.05 -7.38
N LEU A 328 -12.85 11.20 -8.69
CA LEU A 328 -13.48 12.26 -9.46
C LEU A 328 -15.01 12.18 -9.38
N THR A 329 -15.60 11.00 -9.60
CA THR A 329 -17.06 10.81 -9.52
C THR A 329 -17.63 11.15 -8.14
N SER A 330 -16.89 10.86 -7.06
CA SER A 330 -17.37 11.12 -5.69
C SER A 330 -17.36 12.60 -5.31
N TYR A 331 -16.44 13.39 -5.87
CA TYR A 331 -16.17 14.76 -5.40
C TYR A 331 -16.47 15.85 -6.43
N SER A 332 -16.44 15.56 -7.74
CA SER A 332 -16.53 16.60 -8.77
C SER A 332 -17.82 17.40 -8.68
N SER A 333 -18.96 16.75 -8.41
CA SER A 333 -20.29 17.38 -8.31
C SER A 333 -20.40 18.50 -7.26
N ILE A 334 -19.42 18.59 -6.34
CA ILE A 334 -19.31 19.59 -5.28
C ILE A 334 -18.33 20.73 -5.65
N VAL A 335 -17.83 20.75 -6.89
CA VAL A 335 -16.86 21.72 -7.40
C VAL A 335 -17.42 22.42 -8.64
N ASP A 336 -17.25 23.74 -8.73
CA ASP A 336 -17.58 24.51 -9.92
C ASP A 336 -16.80 24.02 -11.15
N HIS A 337 -17.45 24.02 -12.31
CA HIS A 337 -16.82 23.58 -13.57
C HIS A 337 -15.56 24.40 -13.89
N ASP A 338 -15.60 25.73 -13.74
CA ASP A 338 -14.45 26.60 -13.99
C ASP A 338 -13.26 26.27 -13.08
N ILE A 339 -13.51 25.91 -11.81
CA ILE A 339 -12.45 25.48 -10.90
C ILE A 339 -11.89 24.13 -11.35
N LEU A 340 -12.75 23.21 -11.78
CA LEU A 340 -12.31 21.91 -12.29
C LEU A 340 -11.41 22.07 -13.52
N LEU A 341 -11.78 22.96 -14.46
CA LEU A 341 -10.96 23.28 -15.63
C LEU A 341 -9.62 23.90 -15.25
N GLN A 342 -9.60 24.85 -14.31
CA GLN A 342 -8.36 25.43 -13.78
C GLN A 342 -7.42 24.36 -13.17
N ILE A 343 -7.97 23.37 -12.48
CA ILE A 343 -7.18 22.23 -11.96
C ILE A 343 -6.64 21.37 -13.12
N VAL A 344 -7.45 21.12 -14.16
CA VAL A 344 -7.02 20.37 -15.36
C VAL A 344 -5.88 21.07 -16.09
N GLU A 345 -5.95 22.40 -16.24
CA GLU A 345 -4.89 23.20 -16.86
C GLU A 345 -3.62 23.20 -16.00
N SER A 346 -3.73 23.53 -14.72
CA SER A 346 -2.60 23.56 -13.77
C SER A 346 -1.95 22.20 -13.54
N SER A 347 -2.64 21.10 -13.80
CA SER A 347 -2.04 19.76 -13.75
C SER A 347 -0.89 19.57 -14.74
N ILE A 348 -0.86 20.31 -15.86
CA ILE A 348 0.20 20.23 -16.86
C ILE A 348 1.52 20.69 -16.24
N VAL A 349 1.54 21.91 -15.69
CA VAL A 349 2.71 22.49 -15.01
C VAL A 349 3.08 21.69 -13.77
N THR A 350 2.08 21.21 -13.02
CA THR A 350 2.32 20.36 -11.84
C THR A 350 3.06 19.07 -12.21
N LYS A 351 2.66 18.43 -13.30
CA LYS A 351 3.32 17.21 -13.79
C LYS A 351 4.77 17.49 -14.18
N GLU A 352 5.03 18.55 -14.93
CA GLU A 352 6.38 18.96 -15.33
C GLU A 352 7.27 19.21 -14.11
N LYS A 353 6.75 19.88 -13.08
CA LYS A 353 7.47 20.07 -11.81
C LYS A 353 7.75 18.77 -11.07
N ILE A 354 6.81 17.82 -11.06
CA ILE A 354 7.05 16.49 -10.48
C ILE A 354 8.19 15.78 -11.23
N GLU A 355 8.18 15.80 -12.56
CA GLU A 355 9.26 15.20 -13.37
C GLU A 355 10.60 15.88 -13.10
N GLU A 356 10.66 17.22 -13.09
CA GLU A 356 11.86 17.99 -12.75
C GLU A 356 12.40 17.60 -11.37
N TYR A 357 11.52 17.52 -10.36
CA TYR A 357 11.89 17.08 -9.02
C TYR A 357 12.47 15.66 -9.01
N LEU A 358 11.82 14.71 -9.68
CA LEU A 358 12.30 13.32 -9.73
C LEU A 358 13.65 13.20 -10.45
N VAL A 359 13.87 13.94 -11.54
CA VAL A 359 15.16 14.01 -12.23
C VAL A 359 16.23 14.60 -11.31
N ASN A 360 15.94 15.71 -10.64
CA ASN A 360 16.90 16.35 -9.73
C ASN A 360 17.28 15.44 -8.55
N LYS A 361 16.33 14.67 -8.02
CA LYS A 361 16.54 13.80 -6.85
C LYS A 361 17.19 12.46 -7.20
N TYR A 362 16.80 11.85 -8.31
CA TYR A 362 17.18 10.47 -8.64
C TYR A 362 18.08 10.34 -9.87
N GLY A 363 18.28 11.42 -10.63
CA GLY A 363 18.97 11.40 -11.91
C GLY A 363 18.13 10.67 -12.96
N GLU A 364 18.72 9.67 -13.61
CA GLU A 364 17.99 8.81 -14.53
C GLU A 364 17.11 7.81 -13.77
N TYR A 365 15.82 7.79 -14.10
CA TYR A 365 14.86 6.87 -13.51
C TYR A 365 13.87 6.37 -14.55
N ARG A 366 13.24 5.23 -14.23
CA ARG A 366 12.08 4.72 -14.95
C ARG A 366 10.90 4.57 -14.02
N LEU A 367 9.79 5.23 -14.36
CA LEU A 367 8.50 5.00 -13.70
C LEU A 367 8.04 3.56 -13.95
N GLN A 368 7.73 2.86 -12.86
CA GLN A 368 7.23 1.49 -12.90
C GLN A 368 5.71 1.49 -12.74
N SER A 369 5.20 2.17 -11.72
CA SER A 369 3.77 2.25 -11.46
C SER A 369 3.38 3.47 -10.61
N ILE A 370 2.08 3.75 -10.58
CA ILE A 370 1.46 4.78 -9.75
C ILE A 370 0.29 4.22 -8.94
N GLN A 371 0.05 4.82 -7.77
CA GLN A 371 -1.00 4.43 -6.85
C GLN A 371 -1.56 5.66 -6.14
N LEU A 372 -2.86 5.94 -6.25
CA LEU A 372 -3.52 6.84 -5.30
C LEU A 372 -3.66 6.13 -3.95
N VAL A 373 -3.45 6.87 -2.87
CA VAL A 373 -3.58 6.37 -1.50
C VAL A 373 -4.90 6.89 -0.92
N PRO A 374 -5.95 6.06 -0.87
CA PRO A 374 -7.19 6.43 -0.19
C PRO A 374 -6.96 6.82 1.27
N GLU A 375 -7.69 7.83 1.74
CA GLU A 375 -7.67 8.24 3.16
C GLU A 375 -7.98 7.07 4.11
N SER A 376 -8.82 6.13 3.67
CA SER A 376 -9.17 4.93 4.44
C SER A 376 -7.99 3.99 4.69
N TYR A 377 -6.90 4.11 3.92
CA TYR A 377 -5.71 3.27 4.06
C TYR A 377 -4.70 3.85 5.05
N ILE A 378 -4.82 5.14 5.37
CA ILE A 378 -3.90 5.89 6.22
C ILE A 378 -4.28 5.68 7.70
N LYS A 379 -3.57 4.76 8.36
CA LYS A 379 -3.68 4.56 9.82
C LYS A 379 -2.88 5.59 10.61
N ASP A 380 -1.68 5.92 10.11
CA ASP A 380 -0.85 6.95 10.70
C ASP A 380 -1.35 8.33 10.25
N ARG A 381 -1.90 9.11 11.18
CA ARG A 381 -2.33 10.50 10.91
C ARG A 381 -1.15 11.42 10.53
N LEU A 382 0.09 10.94 10.63
CA LEU A 382 1.29 11.64 10.17
C LEU A 382 1.64 11.34 8.71
N ASP A 383 1.18 10.23 8.15
CA ASP A 383 1.32 9.96 6.72
C ASP A 383 0.29 10.80 5.95
N THR A 384 0.81 11.70 5.11
CA THR A 384 0.01 12.60 4.26
C THR A 384 0.17 12.25 2.78
N THR A 385 0.63 11.04 2.48
CA THR A 385 0.81 10.60 1.09
C THR A 385 -0.55 10.42 0.42
N ASP A 386 -0.76 11.15 -0.67
CA ASP A 386 -1.98 11.05 -1.50
C ASP A 386 -1.70 10.25 -2.79
N LEU A 387 -0.45 10.30 -3.28
CA LEU A 387 0.02 9.60 -4.47
C LEU A 387 1.37 8.94 -4.19
N LYS A 388 1.49 7.65 -4.51
CA LYS A 388 2.77 6.92 -4.51
C LYS A 388 3.23 6.70 -5.94
N ILE A 389 4.50 7.03 -6.18
CA ILE A 389 5.20 6.76 -7.43
C ILE A 389 6.24 5.68 -7.15
N ILE A 390 6.17 4.55 -7.86
CA ILE A 390 7.16 3.48 -7.79
C ILE A 390 8.09 3.66 -8.99
N LEU A 391 9.38 3.82 -8.70
CA LEU A 391 10.41 4.07 -9.70
C LEU A 391 11.60 3.14 -9.55
N LEU A 392 12.29 2.89 -10.66
CA LEU A 392 13.58 2.22 -10.71
C LEU A 392 14.62 3.28 -11.02
N ALA A 393 15.50 3.58 -10.08
CA ALA A 393 16.60 4.52 -10.23
C ALA A 393 17.91 3.85 -9.82
N ASN A 394 18.94 3.93 -10.66
CA ASN A 394 20.24 3.30 -10.43
C ASN A 394 20.13 1.80 -10.05
N GLY A 395 19.23 1.08 -10.72
CA GLY A 395 18.98 -0.35 -10.48
C GLY A 395 18.28 -0.66 -9.15
N LYS A 396 17.79 0.33 -8.41
CA LYS A 396 17.08 0.17 -7.14
C LYS A 396 15.64 0.61 -7.25
N TYR A 397 14.75 -0.14 -6.60
CA TYR A 397 13.37 0.26 -6.44
C TYR A 397 13.22 1.31 -5.34
N ILE A 398 12.48 2.37 -5.66
CA ILE A 398 12.15 3.46 -4.76
C ILE A 398 10.64 3.68 -4.80
N GLU A 399 10.04 3.91 -3.63
CA GLU A 399 8.65 4.33 -3.50
C GLU A 399 8.67 5.77 -2.98
N GLU A 400 8.28 6.72 -3.82
CA GLU A 400 8.19 8.15 -3.48
C GLU A 400 6.74 8.50 -3.17
N GLY A 401 6.50 9.01 -1.96
CA GLY A 401 5.19 9.48 -1.53
C GLY A 401 5.04 10.99 -1.74
N LEU A 402 4.00 11.37 -2.47
CA LEU A 402 3.62 12.76 -2.73
C LEU A 402 2.33 13.10 -1.99
N SER A 403 2.35 14.20 -1.24
CA SER A 403 1.14 14.85 -0.72
C SER A 403 0.69 15.92 -1.70
N LEU A 404 -0.53 15.82 -2.22
CA LEU A 404 -1.05 16.66 -3.29
C LEU A 404 -2.00 17.70 -2.73
N LYS A 405 -1.61 18.97 -2.76
CA LYS A 405 -2.43 20.10 -2.30
C LYS A 405 -2.84 21.00 -3.45
N ALA A 406 -4.06 21.54 -3.36
CA ALA A 406 -4.57 22.54 -4.28
C ALA A 406 -4.93 23.82 -3.53
N ILE A 407 -4.42 24.96 -4.01
CA ILE A 407 -4.74 26.30 -3.52
C ILE A 407 -5.07 27.21 -4.72
N ALA A 408 -5.93 28.21 -4.50
CA ALA A 408 -6.39 29.05 -5.61
C ALA A 408 -5.25 29.89 -6.20
N ASN A 409 -4.50 30.59 -5.37
CA ASN A 409 -3.41 31.48 -5.75
C ASN A 409 -2.20 31.23 -4.84
N LYS A 410 -1.02 31.65 -5.27
CA LYS A 410 0.17 31.77 -4.45
C LYS A 410 -0.14 32.65 -3.25
N SER A 411 -0.13 32.05 -2.07
CA SER A 411 -0.18 32.74 -0.79
C SER A 411 1.20 32.73 -0.18
N ALA A 412 1.57 33.78 0.55
CA ALA A 412 2.83 33.82 1.29
C ALA A 412 2.94 32.67 2.32
N LYS A 413 1.82 32.03 2.68
CA LYS A 413 1.75 30.94 3.66
C LYS A 413 0.86 29.81 3.19
N ILE A 414 1.23 28.57 3.47
CA ILE A 414 0.44 27.37 3.22
C ILE A 414 0.18 26.61 4.50
N THR A 415 -1.06 26.19 4.69
CA THR A 415 -1.41 25.27 5.77
C THR A 415 -0.84 23.87 5.49
N VAL A 416 0.14 23.43 6.29
CA VAL A 416 0.71 22.08 6.21
C VAL A 416 -0.14 21.07 6.98
N LYS A 417 -0.57 21.39 8.19
CA LYS A 417 -1.34 20.50 9.07
C LYS A 417 -2.12 21.26 10.14
N ASN A 418 -3.19 20.66 10.68
CA ASN A 418 -4.03 21.26 11.71
C ASN A 418 -4.12 20.39 12.98
N PRO A 419 -3.06 20.24 13.78
CA PRO A 419 -3.08 19.34 14.93
C PRO A 419 -4.00 19.86 16.04
N GLY A 420 -4.64 18.93 16.76
CA GLY A 420 -5.47 19.29 17.91
C GLY A 420 -4.62 19.81 19.07
N ALA A 421 -5.08 20.86 19.75
CA ALA A 421 -4.31 21.47 20.83
C ALA A 421 -4.06 20.49 21.98
N GLY A 422 -5.02 19.60 22.29
CA GLY A 422 -4.83 18.55 23.30
C GLY A 422 -3.79 17.49 22.97
N GLN A 423 -3.32 17.41 21.71
CA GLN A 423 -2.39 16.38 21.25
C GLN A 423 -0.99 16.93 20.89
N ILE A 424 -0.87 18.24 20.62
CA ILE A 424 0.35 18.81 20.02
C ILE A 424 1.59 18.66 20.90
N LEU A 425 1.47 18.69 22.23
CA LEU A 425 2.61 18.48 23.14
C LEU A 425 2.84 17.01 23.48
N GLY A 426 1.93 16.11 23.07
CA GLY A 426 1.98 14.70 23.43
C GLY A 426 2.94 13.87 22.56
N PRO A 427 2.98 12.54 22.78
CA PRO A 427 3.97 11.64 22.19
C PRO A 427 3.99 11.56 20.66
N LEU A 428 2.88 11.93 20.00
CA LEU A 428 2.77 11.90 18.54
C LEU A 428 3.52 13.07 17.87
N TYR A 429 3.74 14.16 18.61
CA TYR A 429 4.35 15.39 18.10
C TYR A 429 5.59 15.70 18.93
N PHE A 430 5.57 16.77 19.73
CA PHE A 430 6.76 17.24 20.45
C PHE A 430 7.15 16.34 21.61
N ASP A 431 6.20 15.63 22.25
CA ASP A 431 6.49 14.73 23.39
C ASP A 431 7.18 15.45 24.56
N VAL A 432 6.59 16.59 24.95
CA VAL A 432 7.06 17.51 26.00
C VAL A 432 5.99 17.86 27.03
N GLY A 433 4.78 17.29 26.92
CA GLY A 433 3.72 17.50 27.92
C GLY A 433 2.30 17.40 27.35
N SER A 434 1.38 18.18 27.92
CA SER A 434 -0.03 18.19 27.51
C SER A 434 -0.68 19.55 27.79
N LEU A 435 -1.45 20.05 26.81
CA LEU A 435 -2.29 21.24 26.98
C LEU A 435 -3.68 20.93 27.53
N VAL A 436 -4.05 19.66 27.72
CA VAL A 436 -5.40 19.26 28.16
C VAL A 436 -5.81 19.94 29.48
N PRO A 437 -4.97 19.99 30.53
CA PRO A 437 -5.34 20.66 31.78
C PRO A 437 -5.65 22.15 31.59
N LEU A 438 -4.88 22.84 30.73
CA LEU A 438 -5.13 24.25 30.40
C LEU A 438 -6.42 24.42 29.60
N LEU A 439 -6.66 23.55 28.61
CA LEU A 439 -7.88 23.59 27.80
C LEU A 439 -9.13 23.42 28.67
N ASP A 440 -9.13 22.49 29.63
CA ASP A 440 -10.26 22.27 30.54
C ASP A 440 -10.50 23.46 31.47
N LYS A 441 -9.43 24.08 31.97
CA LYS A 441 -9.51 25.31 32.76
C LYS A 441 -10.09 26.46 31.94
N LEU A 442 -9.60 26.67 30.72
CA LEU A 442 -10.03 27.75 29.84
C LEU A 442 -11.47 27.56 29.38
N LYS A 443 -11.90 26.33 29.11
CA LYS A 443 -13.30 26.01 28.79
C LYS A 443 -14.23 26.46 29.92
N LYS A 444 -13.92 26.09 31.16
CA LYS A 444 -14.71 26.51 32.33
C LYS A 444 -14.76 28.03 32.47
N GLN A 445 -13.63 28.72 32.26
CA GLN A 445 -13.58 30.18 32.33
C GLN A 445 -14.35 30.87 31.21
N PHE A 446 -14.33 30.29 30.00
CA PHE A 446 -15.10 30.75 28.85
C PHE A 446 -16.60 30.58 29.07
N ASP A 447 -17.03 29.40 29.53
CA ASP A 447 -18.44 29.09 29.81
C ASP A 447 -19.02 29.98 30.92
N LEU A 448 -18.18 30.41 31.87
CA LEU A 448 -18.52 31.39 32.92
C LEU A 448 -18.44 32.86 32.45
N GLY A 449 -18.14 33.12 31.18
CA GLY A 449 -18.00 34.48 30.62
C GLY A 449 -16.77 35.26 31.11
N LYS A 450 -15.87 34.62 31.87
CA LYS A 450 -14.66 35.26 32.43
C LYS A 450 -13.57 35.48 31.40
N LYS A 451 -13.58 34.71 30.31
CA LYS A 451 -12.66 34.85 29.17
C LYS A 451 -13.40 34.80 27.85
N ASN A 452 -12.94 35.61 26.91
CA ASN A 452 -13.41 35.57 25.54
C ASN A 452 -12.53 34.66 24.66
N HIS A 453 -12.98 34.43 23.42
CA HIS A 453 -12.29 33.61 22.41
C HIS A 453 -10.80 33.98 22.28
N ARG A 454 -10.48 35.27 22.17
CA ARG A 454 -9.11 35.75 21.93
C ARG A 454 -8.21 35.47 23.12
N GLN A 455 -8.66 35.79 24.34
CA GLN A 455 -7.89 35.56 25.56
C GLN A 455 -7.55 34.08 25.75
N CYS A 456 -8.50 33.18 25.45
CA CYS A 456 -8.24 31.75 25.49
C CYS A 456 -7.15 31.32 24.48
N LEU A 457 -7.18 31.83 23.25
CA LEU A 457 -6.18 31.48 22.23
C LEU A 457 -4.79 31.99 22.58
N GLU A 458 -4.69 33.21 23.13
CA GLU A 458 -3.42 33.82 23.54
C GLU A 458 -2.75 33.01 24.65
N GLU A 459 -3.50 32.59 25.67
CA GLU A 459 -2.96 31.76 26.76
C GLU A 459 -2.52 30.37 26.29
N ILE A 460 -3.27 29.76 25.37
CA ILE A 460 -2.86 28.49 24.78
C ILE A 460 -1.57 28.65 23.98
N SER A 461 -1.41 29.76 23.26
CA SER A 461 -0.19 30.05 22.50
C SER A 461 1.00 30.30 23.41
N VAL A 462 0.80 30.98 24.54
CA VAL A 462 1.87 31.22 25.53
C VAL A 462 2.35 29.91 26.13
N GLU A 463 1.43 29.08 26.64
CA GLU A 463 1.78 27.79 27.25
C GLU A 463 2.48 26.87 26.24
N PHE A 464 1.96 26.83 25.01
CA PHE A 464 2.59 26.08 23.93
C PHE A 464 4.01 26.59 23.64
N GLY A 465 4.17 27.91 23.46
CA GLY A 465 5.45 28.56 23.17
C GLY A 465 6.50 28.33 24.24
N GLN A 466 6.11 28.36 25.51
CA GLN A 466 6.99 28.06 26.65
C GLN A 466 7.39 26.58 26.67
N ALA A 467 6.45 25.66 26.48
CA ALA A 467 6.72 24.22 26.49
C ALA A 467 7.72 23.83 25.40
N VAL A 468 7.54 24.33 24.17
CA VAL A 468 8.48 24.07 23.07
C VAL A 468 9.77 24.88 23.21
N GLY A 469 9.72 26.10 23.77
CA GLY A 469 10.91 26.92 24.03
C GLY A 469 11.91 26.25 24.98
N ASN A 470 11.43 25.42 25.91
CA ASN A 470 12.25 24.69 26.88
C ASN A 470 12.57 23.25 26.44
N ALA A 471 12.16 22.84 25.24
CA ALA A 471 12.31 21.47 24.78
C ALA A 471 13.73 21.20 24.25
N GLU A 472 14.20 19.96 24.45
CA GLU A 472 15.41 19.48 23.79
C GLU A 472 15.24 19.45 22.26
N LEU A 473 16.36 19.65 21.53
CA LEU A 473 16.35 19.69 20.07
C LEU A 473 15.74 18.44 19.41
N ASN A 474 16.00 17.25 19.97
CA ASN A 474 15.42 15.98 19.48
C ASN A 474 13.87 15.97 19.52
N LYS A 475 13.26 16.56 20.55
CA LYS A 475 11.81 16.70 20.73
C LYS A 475 11.24 17.73 19.75
N LEU A 476 11.96 18.83 19.53
CA LEU A 476 11.64 19.83 18.52
C LEU A 476 11.66 19.23 17.11
N GLN A 477 12.74 18.54 16.75
CA GLN A 477 12.88 17.83 15.48
C GLN A 477 11.71 16.87 15.26
N LYS A 478 11.41 16.02 16.25
CA LYS A 478 10.29 15.08 16.20
C LYS A 478 8.95 15.78 15.94
N GLY A 479 8.64 16.83 16.70
CA GLY A 479 7.38 17.56 16.55
C GLY A 479 7.26 18.29 15.22
N LEU A 480 8.34 18.93 14.76
CA LEU A 480 8.39 19.62 13.46
C LEU A 480 8.21 18.65 12.30
N VAL A 481 8.91 17.52 12.29
CA VAL A 481 8.74 16.45 11.30
C VAL A 481 7.30 15.93 11.31
N ALA A 482 6.71 15.70 12.48
CA ALA A 482 5.31 15.25 12.59
C ALA A 482 4.28 16.28 12.05
N ILE A 483 4.58 17.58 12.13
CA ILE A 483 3.73 18.64 11.59
C ILE A 483 3.88 18.76 10.08
N LEU A 484 5.11 18.73 9.56
CA LEU A 484 5.40 18.81 8.13
C LEU A 484 4.93 17.56 7.40
N GLY A 485 5.06 16.39 8.03
CA GLY A 485 4.81 15.09 7.42
C GLY A 485 6.03 14.60 6.62
N ASN A 486 6.05 13.29 6.34
CA ASN A 486 7.19 12.64 5.67
C ASN A 486 7.07 12.65 4.14
N ALA A 487 5.87 12.91 3.61
CA ALA A 487 5.64 12.94 2.17
C ALA A 487 6.08 14.29 1.58
N THR A 488 6.72 14.23 0.41
CA THR A 488 7.05 15.41 -0.40
C THR A 488 5.75 16.13 -0.77
N LYS A 489 5.63 17.42 -0.49
CA LYS A 489 4.42 18.18 -0.80
C LYS A 489 4.49 18.77 -2.21
N VAL A 490 3.45 18.53 -3.00
CA VAL A 490 3.22 19.12 -4.31
C VAL A 490 2.02 20.05 -4.19
N ILE A 491 2.20 21.31 -4.54
CA ILE A 491 1.22 22.35 -4.29
C ILE A 491 0.82 23.02 -5.60
N THR A 492 -0.35 22.66 -6.08
CA THR A 492 -0.98 23.20 -7.28
C THR A 492 -1.65 24.54 -6.98
N MET A 493 -1.23 25.60 -7.66
CA MET A 493 -1.82 26.94 -7.61
C MET A 493 -2.75 27.12 -8.83
N TYR A 494 -3.98 26.63 -8.72
CA TYR A 494 -4.80 26.33 -9.89
C TYR A 494 -5.30 27.55 -10.67
N LYS A 495 -5.45 28.73 -10.06
CA LYS A 495 -5.80 29.96 -10.82
C LYS A 495 -4.61 30.63 -11.50
N GLN A 496 -3.39 30.27 -11.10
CA GLN A 496 -2.16 30.87 -11.62
C GLN A 496 -1.38 29.95 -12.54
N ASN A 497 -1.87 28.71 -12.73
CA ASN A 497 -1.21 27.69 -13.53
C ASN A 497 0.25 27.47 -13.07
N ASP A 498 0.46 27.38 -11.76
CA ASP A 498 1.79 27.23 -11.15
C ASP A 498 1.81 26.04 -10.17
N CYS A 499 3.01 25.54 -9.88
CA CYS A 499 3.24 24.45 -8.93
C CYS A 499 4.51 24.66 -8.13
N HIS A 500 4.44 24.40 -6.83
CA HIS A 500 5.59 24.41 -5.95
C HIS A 500 5.77 23.04 -5.26
N ILE A 501 7.01 22.56 -5.18
CA ILE A 501 7.35 21.27 -4.57
C ILE A 501 8.25 21.51 -3.35
N LEU A 502 7.87 20.91 -2.23
CA LEU A 502 8.55 21.06 -0.95
C LEU A 502 8.91 19.68 -0.41
N GLU A 503 10.21 19.45 -0.28
CA GLU A 503 10.75 18.25 0.34
C GLU A 503 11.12 18.54 1.80
N HIS A 504 10.67 17.70 2.72
CA HIS A 504 10.86 17.89 4.17
C HIS A 504 12.02 17.05 4.74
N ASN A 505 12.86 16.49 3.87
CA ASN A 505 13.88 15.50 4.22
C ASN A 505 15.23 16.10 4.66
N LYS A 506 15.36 17.43 4.67
CA LYS A 506 16.56 18.08 5.24
C LYS A 506 16.56 17.90 6.75
N ALA A 507 17.70 17.46 7.30
CA ALA A 507 17.88 17.39 8.74
C ALA A 507 17.68 18.78 9.37
N ILE A 508 16.81 18.87 10.38
CA ILE A 508 16.58 20.09 11.15
C ILE A 508 17.72 20.21 12.16
N GLY A 509 18.80 20.90 11.81
CA GLY A 509 20.00 21.00 12.62
C GLY A 509 19.93 22.07 13.70
N HIS A 510 19.29 23.20 13.40
CA HIS A 510 19.11 24.33 14.33
C HIS A 510 17.67 24.82 14.31
N VAL A 511 17.10 25.13 15.49
CA VAL A 511 15.72 25.64 15.64
C VAL A 511 15.72 26.85 16.56
N MET A 512 15.30 27.99 16.02
CA MET A 512 14.98 29.20 16.80
C MET A 512 13.46 29.30 16.97
N ILE A 513 13.01 29.59 18.19
CA ILE A 513 11.59 29.65 18.52
C ILE A 513 11.21 31.08 18.87
N ASN A 514 10.37 31.69 18.04
CA ASN A 514 9.81 33.00 18.27
C ASN A 514 8.38 32.85 18.79
N GLN A 515 8.24 32.98 20.11
CA GLN A 515 6.93 32.95 20.77
C GLN A 515 6.12 34.20 20.40
N GLN A 516 4.80 34.06 20.34
CA GLN A 516 3.85 35.15 20.09
C GLN A 516 4.17 35.99 18.84
N THR A 517 4.76 35.36 17.83
CA THR A 517 5.22 35.98 16.59
C THR A 517 4.58 35.24 15.40
N PRO A 518 4.08 35.96 14.37
CA PRO A 518 3.92 37.41 14.27
C PRO A 518 2.72 37.96 15.07
N SER A 519 1.99 37.12 15.81
CA SER A 519 0.86 37.56 16.63
C SER A 519 0.79 36.81 17.96
N ALA A 520 0.07 37.36 18.93
CA ALA A 520 -0.08 36.82 20.28
C ALA A 520 -0.64 35.38 20.36
N ILE A 521 -1.22 34.87 19.26
CA ILE A 521 -1.78 33.52 19.14
C ILE A 521 -0.92 32.57 18.29
N GLN A 522 0.30 32.97 17.95
CA GLN A 522 1.21 32.23 17.07
C GLN A 522 2.55 31.96 17.74
N THR A 523 3.16 30.82 17.41
CA THR A 523 4.56 30.52 17.72
C THR A 523 5.24 30.09 16.43
N THR A 524 6.36 30.74 16.08
CA THR A 524 7.10 30.48 14.84
C THR A 524 8.42 29.77 15.13
N PHE A 525 8.68 28.73 14.35
CA PHE A 525 9.93 27.98 14.33
C PHE A 525 10.70 28.39 13.08
N ILE A 526 11.91 28.89 13.28
CA ILE A 526 12.86 29.22 12.21
C ILE A 526 13.94 28.16 12.26
N CYS A 527 13.97 27.31 11.25
CA CYS A 527 14.88 26.17 11.18
C CYS A 527 15.99 26.44 10.16
N ASN A 528 17.18 25.89 10.42
CA ASN A 528 18.33 25.91 9.50
C ASN A 528 18.59 27.32 8.93
N GLU A 529 18.79 28.30 9.81
CA GLU A 529 19.13 29.69 9.42
C GLU A 529 18.08 30.39 8.52
N GLY A 530 16.82 29.95 8.57
CA GLY A 530 15.72 30.57 7.83
C GLY A 530 15.32 29.84 6.56
N GLU A 531 15.94 28.70 6.25
CA GLU A 531 15.51 27.84 5.13
C GLU A 531 14.08 27.29 5.31
N LEU A 532 13.61 27.19 6.55
CA LEU A 532 12.27 26.71 6.87
C LEU A 532 11.65 27.54 7.98
N ASN A 533 10.54 28.22 7.67
CA ASN A 533 9.73 28.97 8.63
C ASN A 533 8.36 28.31 8.80
N LEU A 534 8.11 27.73 9.99
CA LEU A 534 6.84 27.11 10.34
C LEU A 534 6.18 27.88 11.48
N SER A 535 4.99 28.42 11.25
CA SER A 535 4.20 29.10 12.26
C SER A 535 3.02 28.24 12.70
N LEU A 536 2.86 28.04 14.01
CA LEU A 536 1.72 27.36 14.60
C LEU A 536 0.76 28.39 15.20
N ARG A 537 -0.37 28.63 14.52
CA ARG A 537 -1.44 29.53 14.98
C ARG A 537 -2.53 28.78 15.71
N VAL A 538 -2.86 29.19 16.94
CA VAL A 538 -4.01 28.61 17.67
C VAL A 538 -5.32 29.14 17.09
N LYS A 539 -6.30 28.25 16.88
CA LYS A 539 -7.67 28.63 16.51
C LYS A 539 -8.73 27.69 17.10
N PHE A 540 -9.94 28.21 17.23
CA PHE A 540 -11.13 27.38 17.41
C PHE A 540 -11.52 26.71 16.09
N SER A 541 -12.05 25.48 16.17
CA SER A 541 -12.48 24.72 15.00
C SER A 541 -13.76 25.25 14.36
N ALA A 542 -14.60 25.94 15.15
CA ALA A 542 -15.83 26.57 14.70
C ALA A 542 -15.82 28.07 15.02
N GLY A 543 -16.64 28.82 14.28
CA GLY A 543 -16.80 30.26 14.49
C GLY A 543 -17.37 30.61 15.86
N LYS A 544 -17.17 31.86 16.28
CA LYS A 544 -17.59 32.40 17.59
C LYS A 544 -19.07 32.16 17.92
N SER A 545 -19.95 32.13 16.90
CA SER A 545 -21.38 31.88 17.05
C SER A 545 -21.73 30.49 17.60
N LYS A 546 -20.79 29.55 17.59
CA LYS A 546 -20.95 28.18 18.13
C LYS A 546 -20.45 28.05 19.57
N GLY A 547 -20.05 29.14 20.23
CA GLY A 547 -19.54 29.12 21.60
C GLY A 547 -18.15 28.46 21.70
N TRP A 548 -17.93 27.64 22.74
CA TRP A 548 -16.71 26.86 22.88
C TRP A 548 -16.71 25.67 21.90
N SER A 549 -15.70 25.61 21.05
CA SER A 549 -15.47 24.47 20.15
C SER A 549 -14.07 23.89 20.36
N SER A 550 -13.75 22.78 19.69
CA SER A 550 -12.42 22.19 19.82
C SER A 550 -11.33 23.17 19.38
N VAL A 551 -10.23 23.23 20.14
CA VAL A 551 -9.09 24.08 19.81
C VAL A 551 -8.05 23.29 19.04
N LYS A 552 -7.52 23.87 17.97
CA LYS A 552 -6.51 23.28 17.09
C LYS A 552 -5.43 24.32 16.78
N PHE A 553 -4.27 23.85 16.36
CA PHE A 553 -3.27 24.70 15.71
C PHE A 553 -3.45 24.64 14.20
N VAL A 554 -2.97 25.67 13.52
CA VAL A 554 -2.77 25.72 12.06
C VAL A 554 -1.26 25.86 11.86
N GLY A 555 -0.63 24.81 11.34
CA GLY A 555 0.74 24.89 10.85
C GLY A 555 0.76 25.57 9.51
N GLU A 556 1.37 26.75 9.45
CA GLU A 556 1.49 27.61 8.29
C GLU A 556 2.97 27.72 7.94
N MET A 557 3.34 27.32 6.74
CA MET A 557 4.72 27.40 6.23
C MET A 557 4.79 28.46 5.15
N GLU A 558 5.87 29.25 5.14
CA GLU A 558 6.12 30.22 4.07
C GLU A 558 6.64 29.50 2.81
N ILE A 559 6.23 29.98 1.63
CA ILE A 559 6.65 29.45 0.31
C ILE A 559 7.54 30.46 -0.41
#